data_AF-A0A4S9TT45-F1
#
_entry.id   AF-A0A4S9TT45-F1
#
_cell.length_a   1.000
_cell.length_b   1.000
_cell.length_c   1.000
_cell.angle_alpha   90.00
_cell.angle_beta   90.00
_cell.angle_gamma   90.00
#
_symmetry.space_group_name_H-M   'P 1'
#
loop_
_entity.id
_entity.type
_entity.pdbx_description
1 polymer ?
#
loop_
_entity_poly.entity_id
_entity_poly.type
_entity_poly.pdbx_seq_one_letter_code
_entity_poly.pdbx_strand_id
1 'polypeptide(L)'
;YFAYNNANLGGLQTFFGQLWKEYALSDSRYLTQNTFVFCVEAMTAVLWGPLSFVVAVLIAIDHPLRHPLQAAVSLGQCYGDMLYYATSMADHYYLGIEYSRPEAYYFWGYYFGANFFWIVIPGVLLYNSIRTSADAIRQVQASQDSKKTI
;
A
#
# COMPACT_ATOMS: atom_id res chain seq x y z
N TYR A 1 -7.57 -9.51 9.24
CA TYR A 1 -8.66 -10.50 9.07
C TYR A 1 -8.34 -11.50 7.96
N PHE A 2 -8.12 -11.03 6.72
CA PHE A 2 -7.77 -11.87 5.58
C PHE A 2 -6.57 -12.81 5.83
N ALA A 3 -5.40 -12.25 6.16
CA ALA A 3 -4.18 -13.04 6.36
C ALA A 3 -4.34 -14.16 7.42
N TYR A 4 -5.13 -13.93 8.47
CA TYR A 4 -5.39 -14.94 9.50
C TYR A 4 -6.35 -16.05 9.03
N ASN A 5 -7.32 -15.71 8.18
CA ASN A 5 -8.40 -16.61 7.75
C ASN A 5 -8.25 -17.13 6.31
N ASN A 6 -7.16 -16.81 5.62
CA ASN A 6 -7.00 -16.99 4.18
C ASN A 6 -7.36 -18.40 3.70
N ALA A 7 -6.92 -19.43 4.43
CA ALA A 7 -7.17 -20.83 4.07
C ALA A 7 -8.66 -21.24 4.10
N ASN A 8 -9.48 -20.61 4.93
CA ASN A 8 -10.89 -21.00 5.14
C ASN A 8 -11.87 -19.91 4.71
N LEU A 9 -11.39 -18.84 4.07
CA LEU A 9 -12.15 -17.62 3.84
C LEU A 9 -13.44 -17.85 3.04
N GLY A 10 -13.42 -18.76 2.07
CA GLY A 10 -14.59 -19.12 1.27
C GLY A 10 -15.77 -19.66 2.08
N GLY A 11 -15.51 -20.36 3.19
CA GLY A 11 -16.55 -20.91 4.07
C GLY A 11 -17.10 -19.92 5.09
N LEU A 12 -16.39 -18.81 5.36
CA LEU A 12 -16.77 -17.88 6.43
C LEU A 12 -18.00 -17.05 6.05
N GLN A 13 -18.95 -16.98 6.99
CA GLN A 13 -20.21 -16.21 6.85
C GLN A 13 -20.21 -14.92 7.67
N THR A 14 -19.11 -14.59 8.35
CA THR A 14 -19.01 -13.33 9.09
C THR A 14 -19.05 -12.13 8.14
N PHE A 15 -19.39 -10.94 8.66
CA PHE A 15 -19.41 -9.70 7.88
C PHE A 15 -18.11 -9.47 7.10
N PHE A 16 -16.95 -9.54 7.74
CA PHE A 16 -15.66 -9.36 7.06
C PHE A 16 -15.36 -10.48 6.06
N GLY A 17 -15.80 -11.71 6.34
CA GLY A 17 -15.68 -12.82 5.38
C GLY A 17 -16.49 -12.55 4.10
N GLN A 18 -17.71 -12.05 4.24
CA GLN A 18 -18.54 -11.65 3.09
C GLN A 18 -17.92 -10.47 2.33
N LEU A 19 -17.40 -9.47 3.04
CA LEU A 19 -16.72 -8.32 2.41
C LEU A 19 -15.53 -8.76 1.55
N TRP A 20 -14.69 -9.68 2.05
CA TRP A 20 -13.58 -10.21 1.28
C TRP A 20 -14.02 -11.07 0.11
N LYS A 21 -15.10 -11.85 0.24
CA LYS A 21 -15.65 -12.63 -0.89
C LYS A 21 -16.23 -11.73 -1.98
N GLU A 22 -16.88 -10.64 -1.60
CA GLU A 22 -17.36 -9.62 -2.54
C GLU A 22 -16.18 -8.96 -3.27
N TYR A 23 -15.14 -8.57 -2.53
CA TYR A 23 -13.94 -8.00 -3.14
C TYR A 23 -13.21 -9.00 -4.04
N ALA A 24 -13.21 -10.29 -3.69
CA ALA A 24 -12.63 -11.35 -4.51
C ALA A 24 -13.33 -11.57 -5.86
N LEU A 25 -14.51 -10.98 -6.09
CA LEU A 25 -15.13 -10.93 -7.42
C LEU A 25 -14.36 -9.98 -8.37
N SER A 26 -13.66 -8.99 -7.80
CA SER A 26 -12.74 -8.13 -8.57
C SER A 26 -11.38 -8.76 -8.80
N ASP A 27 -10.95 -9.64 -7.90
CA ASP A 27 -9.71 -10.39 -8.01
C ASP A 27 -9.81 -11.72 -7.25
N SER A 28 -9.98 -12.81 -7.99
CA SER A 28 -10.14 -14.14 -7.40
C SER A 28 -8.91 -14.65 -6.65
N ARG A 29 -7.73 -14.02 -6.78
CA ARG A 29 -6.51 -14.38 -6.03
C ARG A 29 -6.69 -14.34 -4.52
N TYR A 30 -7.65 -13.55 -4.02
CA TYR A 30 -8.05 -13.51 -2.62
C TYR A 30 -8.77 -14.77 -2.13
N LEU A 31 -9.29 -15.63 -3.02
CA LEU A 31 -9.90 -16.91 -2.65
C LEU A 31 -9.13 -18.12 -3.17
N THR A 32 -8.20 -17.95 -4.12
CA THR A 32 -7.40 -19.03 -4.70
C THR A 32 -6.02 -19.18 -4.05
N GLN A 33 -5.83 -18.66 -2.83
CA GLN A 33 -4.60 -18.79 -2.04
C GLN A 33 -3.33 -18.36 -2.79
N ASN A 34 -3.41 -17.27 -3.57
CA ASN A 34 -2.24 -16.75 -4.27
C ASN A 34 -1.18 -16.26 -3.26
N THR A 35 0.02 -16.85 -3.30
CA THR A 35 1.11 -16.57 -2.35
C THR A 35 1.53 -15.11 -2.35
N PHE A 36 1.58 -14.47 -3.53
CA PHE A 36 1.98 -13.07 -3.63
C PHE A 36 0.97 -12.15 -2.93
N VAL A 37 -0.32 -12.28 -3.26
CA VAL A 37 -1.39 -11.50 -2.62
C VAL A 37 -1.42 -11.75 -1.11
N PHE A 38 -1.27 -13.01 -0.68
CA PHE A 38 -1.16 -13.33 0.74
C PHE A 38 -0.02 -12.57 1.43
N CYS A 39 1.19 -12.60 0.87
CA CYS A 39 2.36 -11.96 1.48
C CYS A 39 2.20 -10.43 1.55
N VAL A 40 1.74 -9.79 0.47
CA VAL A 40 1.54 -8.33 0.45
C VAL A 40 0.50 -7.90 1.46
N GLU A 41 -0.63 -8.59 1.54
CA GLU A 41 -1.70 -8.29 2.51
C GLU A 41 -1.25 -8.54 3.94
N ALA A 42 -0.52 -9.63 4.20
CA ALA A 42 0.03 -9.93 5.51
C ALA A 42 1.01 -8.83 5.96
N MET A 43 1.96 -8.46 5.11
CA MET A 43 2.91 -7.38 5.38
C MET A 43 2.19 -6.04 5.62
N THR A 44 1.18 -5.73 4.81
CA THR A 44 0.38 -4.50 4.96
C THR A 44 -0.34 -4.47 6.29
N ALA A 45 -0.94 -5.59 6.71
CA ALA A 45 -1.64 -5.69 7.97
C ALA A 45 -0.71 -5.61 9.19
N VAL A 46 0.47 -6.23 9.14
CA VAL A 46 1.36 -6.35 10.32
C VAL A 46 2.42 -5.25 10.41
N LEU A 47 2.78 -4.60 9.29
CA LEU A 47 3.79 -3.54 9.24
C LEU A 47 3.15 -2.19 8.93
N TRP A 48 2.53 -2.05 7.76
CA TRP A 48 2.08 -0.75 7.28
C TRP A 48 0.88 -0.22 8.06
N GLY A 49 -0.05 -1.08 8.47
CA GLY A 49 -1.18 -0.70 9.32
C GLY A 49 -0.72 -0.07 10.64
N PRO A 50 0.02 -0.80 11.50
CA PRO A 50 0.55 -0.25 12.75
C PRO A 50 1.43 0.98 12.55
N LEU A 51 2.31 0.98 11.54
CA LEU A 51 3.20 2.11 11.29
C LEU A 51 2.42 3.36 10.83
N SER A 52 1.30 3.20 10.13
CA SER A 52 0.42 4.32 9.75
C SER A 52 -0.19 5.00 10.99
N PHE A 53 -0.58 4.25 12.01
CA PHE A 53 -1.04 4.83 13.28
C PHE A 53 0.08 5.57 14.01
N VAL A 54 1.30 5.00 14.02
CA VAL A 54 2.47 5.69 14.58
C VAL A 54 2.72 7.00 13.85
N VAL A 55 2.72 7.00 12.51
CA VAL A 55 2.86 8.21 11.70
C VAL A 55 1.77 9.24 12.04
N ALA A 56 0.52 8.82 12.21
CA ALA A 56 -0.57 9.72 12.60
C ALA A 56 -0.30 10.40 13.96
N VAL A 57 0.20 9.66 14.95
CA VAL A 57 0.63 10.22 16.24
C VAL A 57 1.79 11.20 16.06
N LEU A 58 2.81 10.84 15.29
CA LEU A 58 3.97 11.71 15.04
C LEU A 58 3.59 13.01 14.31
N ILE A 59 2.57 12.97 13.44
CA ILE A 59 1.99 14.17 12.83
C ILE A 59 1.34 15.06 13.90
N ALA A 60 0.58 14.48 14.84
CA ALA A 60 -0.13 15.23 15.87
C ALA A 60 0.81 15.95 16.86
N ILE A 61 1.99 15.39 17.11
CA ILE A 61 3.01 15.98 18.01
C ILE A 61 4.15 16.71 17.26
N ASP A 62 4.01 16.91 15.95
CA ASP A 62 5.01 17.49 15.04
C ASP A 62 6.44 16.92 15.22
N HIS A 63 6.53 15.59 15.35
CA HIS A 63 7.81 14.93 15.61
C HIS A 63 8.68 14.89 14.34
N PRO A 64 10.01 15.12 14.42
CA PRO A 64 10.89 15.13 13.25
C PRO A 64 10.91 13.81 12.47
N LEU A 65 10.67 12.67 13.14
CA LEU A 65 10.57 11.36 12.49
C LEU A 65 9.29 11.16 11.66
N ARG A 66 8.33 12.10 11.65
CA ARG A 66 7.11 11.97 10.86
C ARG A 66 7.41 11.76 9.37
N HIS A 67 8.33 12.53 8.80
CA HIS A 67 8.62 12.50 7.36
C HIS A 67 9.35 11.23 6.92
N PRO A 68 10.41 10.77 7.61
CA PRO A 68 11.04 9.49 7.28
C PRO A 68 10.07 8.30 7.38
N LEU A 69 9.25 8.22 8.43
CA LEU A 69 8.31 7.10 8.58
C LEU A 69 7.13 7.19 7.62
N GLN A 70 6.60 8.40 7.36
CA GLN A 70 5.58 8.62 6.33
C GLN A 70 6.10 8.22 4.95
N ALA A 71 7.34 8.59 4.60
CA ALA A 71 7.97 8.18 3.35
C ALA A 71 8.11 6.65 3.25
N ALA A 72 8.54 5.98 4.33
CA ALA A 72 8.67 4.53 4.34
C ALA A 72 7.33 3.80 4.13
N VAL A 73 6.28 4.19 4.87
CA VAL A 73 4.93 3.64 4.69
C VAL A 73 4.42 3.92 3.29
N SER A 74 4.59 5.15 2.81
CA SER A 74 4.03 5.55 1.53
C SER A 74 4.68 4.82 0.36
N LEU A 75 6.01 4.64 0.41
CA LEU A 75 6.73 3.83 -0.55
C LEU A 75 6.27 2.36 -0.50
N GLY A 76 6.07 1.81 0.70
CA GLY A 76 5.58 0.45 0.90
C GLY A 76 4.22 0.21 0.26
N GLN A 77 3.27 1.14 0.44
CA GLN A 77 1.94 1.05 -0.17
C GLN A 77 2.02 1.14 -1.71
N CYS A 78 2.67 2.18 -2.24
CA CYS A 78 2.84 2.34 -3.68
C CYS A 78 3.50 1.12 -4.33
N TYR A 79 4.57 0.60 -3.72
CA TYR A 79 5.29 -0.55 -4.26
C TYR A 79 4.45 -1.83 -4.21
N GLY A 80 3.73 -2.07 -3.11
CA GLY A 80 2.82 -3.20 -2.96
C GLY A 80 1.74 -3.22 -4.03
N ASP A 81 1.05 -2.10 -4.24
CA ASP A 81 -0.02 -2.00 -5.24
C ASP A 81 0.49 -2.06 -6.68
N MET A 82 1.64 -1.45 -6.96
CA MET A 82 2.26 -1.56 -8.29
C MET A 82 2.57 -3.03 -8.61
N LEU A 83 3.11 -3.79 -7.64
CA LEU A 83 3.34 -5.22 -7.83
C LEU A 83 2.03 -6.02 -7.90
N TYR A 84 0.99 -5.63 -7.16
CA TYR A 84 -0.34 -6.24 -7.25
C TYR A 84 -0.94 -6.11 -8.66
N TYR A 85 -0.84 -4.94 -9.28
CA TYR A 85 -1.22 -4.74 -10.68
C TYR A 85 -0.30 -5.51 -11.63
N ALA A 86 1.02 -5.36 -11.46
CA ALA A 86 1.99 -5.95 -12.37
C ALA A 86 1.87 -7.48 -12.45
N THR A 87 1.68 -8.15 -11.32
CA THR A 87 1.51 -9.61 -11.26
C THR A 87 0.23 -10.06 -11.96
N SER A 88 -0.90 -9.39 -11.70
CA SER A 88 -2.18 -9.71 -12.36
C SER A 88 -2.10 -9.51 -13.88
N MET A 89 -1.54 -8.38 -14.31
CA MET A 89 -1.41 -8.07 -15.73
C MET A 89 -0.41 -9.01 -16.41
N ALA A 90 0.68 -9.39 -15.74
CA ALA A 90 1.61 -10.38 -16.24
C ALA A 90 0.92 -11.75 -16.43
N ASP A 91 0.16 -12.22 -15.45
CA ASP A 91 -0.60 -13.47 -15.56
C ASP A 91 -1.63 -13.41 -16.70
N HIS A 92 -2.27 -12.26 -16.91
CA HIS A 92 -3.16 -12.05 -18.06
C HIS A 92 -2.41 -12.13 -19.40
N TYR A 93 -1.32 -11.37 -19.57
CA TYR A 93 -0.61 -11.31 -20.85
C TYR A 93 0.19 -12.58 -21.19
N TYR A 94 0.81 -13.23 -20.20
CA TYR A 94 1.69 -14.37 -20.42
C TYR A 94 0.98 -15.72 -20.26
N LEU A 95 -0.04 -15.80 -19.39
CA LEU A 95 -0.73 -17.05 -19.07
C LEU A 95 -2.20 -17.05 -19.53
N GLY A 96 -2.73 -15.91 -19.98
CA GLY A 96 -4.14 -15.78 -20.37
C GLY A 96 -5.10 -15.89 -19.17
N ILE A 97 -4.61 -15.67 -17.95
CA ILE A 97 -5.41 -15.81 -16.72
C ILE A 97 -6.04 -14.46 -16.38
N GLU A 98 -7.37 -14.42 -16.33
CA GLU A 98 -8.12 -13.27 -15.85
C GLU A 98 -8.68 -13.56 -14.46
N TYR A 99 -8.31 -12.72 -13.49
CA TYR A 99 -8.77 -12.89 -12.10
C TYR A 99 -10.07 -12.15 -11.80
N SER A 100 -10.38 -11.09 -12.56
CA SER A 100 -11.55 -10.26 -12.39
C SER A 100 -12.75 -10.82 -13.13
N ARG A 101 -13.94 -10.62 -12.59
CA ARG A 101 -15.17 -10.89 -13.31
C ARG A 101 -15.34 -9.95 -14.53
N PRO A 102 -16.04 -10.39 -15.59
CA PRO A 102 -16.15 -9.64 -16.84
C PRO A 102 -16.98 -8.35 -16.72
N GLU A 103 -17.80 -8.20 -15.68
CA GLU A 103 -18.55 -6.97 -15.46
C GLU A 103 -17.63 -5.79 -15.15
N ALA A 104 -17.77 -4.72 -15.94
CA ALA A 104 -16.86 -3.57 -15.91
C ALA A 104 -16.68 -2.91 -14.53
N TYR A 105 -17.69 -2.96 -13.66
CA TYR A 105 -17.60 -2.36 -12.33
C TYR A 105 -16.66 -3.13 -11.37
N TYR A 106 -16.52 -4.45 -11.53
CA TYR A 106 -15.57 -5.23 -10.75
C TYR A 106 -14.14 -4.86 -11.13
N PHE A 107 -13.86 -4.72 -12.43
CA PHE A 107 -12.54 -4.32 -12.88
C PHE A 107 -12.25 -2.84 -12.57
N TRP A 108 -13.07 -1.92 -13.07
CA TRP A 108 -12.77 -0.48 -12.98
C TRP A 108 -13.07 0.12 -11.61
N GLY A 109 -14.14 -0.32 -10.96
CA GLY A 109 -14.53 0.19 -9.65
C GLY A 109 -13.70 -0.40 -8.52
N TYR A 110 -13.65 -1.73 -8.43
CA TYR A 110 -12.98 -2.41 -7.33
C TYR A 110 -11.49 -2.64 -7.62
N TYR A 111 -11.18 -3.42 -8.65
CA TYR A 111 -9.80 -3.83 -8.91
C TYR A 111 -8.88 -2.64 -9.21
N PHE A 112 -9.26 -1.76 -10.13
CA PHE A 112 -8.49 -0.57 -10.46
C PHE A 112 -8.80 0.59 -9.51
N GLY A 113 -10.06 1.00 -9.40
CA GLY A 113 -10.43 2.20 -8.66
C GLY A 113 -10.03 2.18 -7.19
N ALA A 114 -10.39 1.10 -6.46
CA ALA A 114 -10.14 1.03 -5.02
C ALA A 114 -8.64 0.98 -4.69
N ASN A 115 -7.83 0.27 -5.47
CA ASN A 115 -6.37 0.19 -5.23
C ASN A 115 -5.63 1.42 -5.77
N PHE A 116 -6.15 2.12 -6.78
CA PHE A 116 -5.50 3.32 -7.32
C PHE A 116 -5.36 4.44 -6.28
N PHE A 117 -6.29 4.55 -5.33
CA PHE A 117 -6.17 5.49 -4.21
C PHE A 117 -4.92 5.26 -3.36
N TRP A 118 -4.51 4.01 -3.18
CA TRP A 118 -3.33 3.61 -2.42
C TRP A 118 -2.01 3.78 -3.18
N ILE A 119 -2.07 4.18 -4.45
CA ILE A 119 -0.91 4.68 -5.19
C ILE A 119 -0.86 6.21 -5.15
N VAL A 120 -1.97 6.88 -5.45
CA VAL A 120 -1.97 8.35 -5.61
C VAL A 120 -1.76 9.07 -4.29
N ILE A 121 -2.52 8.73 -3.24
CA ILE A 121 -2.43 9.43 -1.96
C ILE A 121 -1.03 9.22 -1.34
N PRO A 122 -0.52 7.97 -1.21
CA PRO A 122 0.83 7.76 -0.69
C PRO A 122 1.91 8.35 -1.60
N GLY A 123 1.73 8.35 -2.93
CA GLY A 123 2.66 9.03 -3.85
C GLY A 123 2.84 10.52 -3.54
N VAL A 124 1.73 11.23 -3.26
CA VAL A 124 1.78 12.64 -2.85
C VAL A 124 2.45 12.81 -1.49
N LEU A 125 2.12 11.95 -0.51
CA LEU A 125 2.72 11.98 0.82
C LEU A 125 4.23 11.71 0.78
N LEU A 126 4.65 10.77 -0.05
CA LEU A 126 6.05 10.43 -0.29
C LEU A 126 6.81 11.62 -0.88
N TYR A 127 6.26 12.24 -1.92
CA TYR A 127 6.86 13.43 -2.53
C TYR A 127 7.03 14.56 -1.52
N ASN A 128 6.00 14.85 -0.73
CA ASN A 128 6.05 15.88 0.31
C ASN A 128 7.10 15.59 1.38
N SER A 129 7.20 14.33 1.84
CA SER A 129 8.20 13.93 2.83
C SER A 129 9.62 13.98 2.30
N ILE A 130 9.86 13.56 1.06
CA ILE A 130 11.17 13.65 0.41
C ILE A 130 11.59 15.11 0.28
N ARG A 131 10.70 15.97 -0.24
CA ARG A 131 10.99 17.40 -0.42
C ARG A 131 11.35 18.06 0.92
N THR A 132 10.51 17.86 1.94
CA THR A 132 10.73 18.46 3.27
C THR A 132 12.05 17.97 3.89
N SER A 133 12.36 16.69 3.74
CA SER A 133 13.61 16.12 4.26
C SER A 133 14.83 16.68 3.52
N ALA A 134 14.75 16.81 2.19
CA ALA A 134 15.82 17.40 1.38
C ALA A 134 16.07 18.88 1.74
N ASP A 135 15.00 19.65 1.95
CA ASP A 135 15.10 21.05 2.36
C ASP A 135 15.75 21.19 3.75
N ALA A 136 15.39 20.32 4.71
CA ALA A 136 16.01 20.28 6.03
C ALA A 136 17.50 19.95 5.96
N ILE A 137 17.89 18.95 5.16
CA ILE A 137 19.31 18.58 4.96
C ILE A 137 20.09 19.74 4.33
N ARG A 138 19.52 20.42 3.32
CA ARG A 138 20.16 21.56 2.66
C ARG A 138 20.45 22.71 3.62
N GLN A 139 19.53 23.02 4.53
CA GLN A 139 19.71 24.06 5.53
C GLN A 139 20.85 23.73 6.51
N VAL A 140 20.95 22.46 6.94
CA VAL A 140 22.04 22.01 7.82
C VAL A 140 23.39 22.10 7.11
N GLN A 141 23.47 21.68 5.84
CA GLN A 141 24.71 21.78 5.04
C GLN A 141 25.18 23.24 4.90
N ALA A 142 24.28 24.15 4.49
CA ALA A 142 24.62 25.57 4.35
C ALA A 142 25.10 26.22 5.66
N SER A 143 24.51 25.81 6.79
CA SER A 143 24.91 26.27 8.13
C SER A 143 26.30 25.76 8.53
N GLN A 144 26.66 24.54 8.13
CA GLN A 144 27.98 23.98 8.40
C GLN A 144 29.07 24.64 7.55
N ASP A 145 28.79 24.94 6.28
CA ASP A 145 29.75 25.60 5.39
C ASP A 145 30.04 27.04 5.82
N SER A 146 29.01 27.75 6.29
CA SER A 146 29.17 29.10 6.87
C SER A 146 30.09 29.09 8.10
N LYS A 147 29.97 28.07 8.97
CA LYS A 147 30.83 27.92 10.17
C LYS A 147 32.28 27.57 9.85
N LYS A 148 32.57 26.97 8.69
CA LYS A 148 33.94 26.65 8.26
C LYS A 148 34.67 27.84 7.63
N THR A 149 33.92 28.88 7.24
CA THR A 149 34.44 30.06 6.54
C THR A 149 34.80 31.20 7.52
N ILE A 150 34.40 31.07 8.79
CA ILE A 150 34.75 31.96 9.91
C ILE A 150 35.91 31.35 10.69
#